data_AF-A0A6C0IPF7-F1
#
_entry.id   AF-A0A6C0IPF7-F1
#
_cell.length_a   1.000
_cell.length_b   1.000
_cell.length_c   1.000
_cell.angle_alpha   90.00
_cell.angle_beta   90.00
_cell.angle_gamma   90.00
#
_symmetry.space_group_name_H-M   'P 1'
#
loop_
_entity.id
_entity.type
_entity.pdbx_description
1 polymer ?
#
loop_
_entity_poly.entity_id
_entity_poly.type
_entity_poly.pdbx_seq_one_letter_code
_entity_poly.pdbx_strand_id
1 'polypeptide(L)'
;MAESNVNMKVEETPTESGESAPAQRQVSLTQIPVNTENDALNMLVAFLQVAQKRGAFTLEEAGKIMESVNVFQKNATQQAANVPLPTVEEEK
;
A
#
# COMPACT_ATOMS: atom_id res chain seq x y z
N MET A 1 -31.28 14.20 58.00
CA MET A 1 -32.00 13.53 56.90
C MET A 1 -32.52 14.64 56.00
N ALA A 2 -32.14 14.85 54.74
CA ALA A 2 -31.26 14.20 53.75
C ALA A 2 -30.81 15.36 52.82
N GLU A 3 -29.51 15.57 52.58
CA GLU A 3 -28.75 15.16 51.39
C GLU A 3 -29.39 15.54 50.05
N SER A 4 -28.84 16.57 49.40
CA SER A 4 -29.01 16.83 47.97
C SER A 4 -27.65 17.05 47.33
N ASN A 5 -27.41 16.25 46.30
CA ASN A 5 -26.12 15.71 45.89
C ASN A 5 -25.36 16.59 44.90
N VAL A 6 -24.04 16.63 45.08
CA VAL A 6 -23.08 16.76 43.98
C VAL A 6 -22.99 15.39 43.31
N ASN A 7 -23.33 15.28 42.02
CA ASN A 7 -22.77 14.21 41.19
C ASN A 7 -22.67 14.64 39.73
N MET A 8 -21.48 15.10 39.39
CA MET A 8 -20.97 15.21 38.03
C MET A 8 -20.85 13.77 37.48
N LYS A 9 -21.82 13.32 36.68
CA LYS A 9 -21.71 12.07 35.92
C LYS A 9 -21.45 12.42 34.46
N VAL A 10 -20.21 12.16 34.08
CA VAL A 10 -19.75 11.99 32.71
C VAL A 10 -20.67 10.97 32.03
N GLU A 11 -21.27 11.37 30.92
CA GLU A 11 -21.92 10.44 30.00
C GLU A 11 -21.10 10.46 28.70
N GLU A 12 -20.24 9.45 28.59
CA GLU A 12 -19.49 9.11 27.40
C GLU A 12 -20.50 8.75 26.30
N THR A 13 -20.61 9.61 25.30
CA THR A 13 -21.27 9.26 24.05
C THR A 13 -20.40 8.25 23.29
N PRO A 14 -21.00 7.17 22.74
CA PRO A 14 -20.27 6.08 22.12
C PRO A 14 -19.52 6.53 20.86
N THR A 15 -18.29 6.03 20.77
CA THR A 15 -17.46 5.93 19.58
C THR A 15 -18.23 5.30 18.42
N GLU A 16 -18.53 6.05 17.37
CA GLU A 16 -18.69 5.49 16.02
C GLU A 16 -18.47 6.58 14.96
N SER A 17 -17.26 7.12 14.89
CA SER A 17 -16.74 7.62 13.62
C SER A 17 -16.22 6.40 12.86
N GLY A 18 -17.13 5.73 12.17
CA GLY A 18 -16.80 4.77 11.12
C GLY A 18 -16.07 5.47 10.00
N GLU A 19 -14.79 5.78 10.22
CA GLU A 19 -13.83 6.02 9.16
C GLU A 19 -13.86 4.75 8.31
N SER A 20 -14.54 4.84 7.19
CA SER A 20 -14.56 3.82 6.15
C SER A 20 -13.16 3.79 5.55
N ALA A 21 -12.19 3.26 6.30
CA ALA A 21 -10.91 2.87 5.76
C ALA A 21 -11.25 1.94 4.59
N PRO A 22 -10.79 2.24 3.36
CA PRO A 22 -11.09 1.41 2.22
C PRO A 22 -10.65 0.00 2.60
N ALA A 23 -11.62 -0.92 2.67
CA ALA A 23 -11.35 -2.32 2.91
C ALA A 23 -10.27 -2.70 1.91
N GLN A 24 -9.02 -2.78 2.40
CA GLN A 24 -7.88 -3.17 1.60
C GLN A 24 -8.14 -4.62 1.32
N ARG A 25 -8.85 -4.87 0.22
CA ARG A 25 -9.21 -6.17 -0.29
C ARG A 25 -7.89 -6.93 -0.26
N GLN A 26 -7.74 -7.82 0.71
CA GLN A 26 -6.51 -8.55 0.96
C GLN A 26 -6.44 -9.60 -0.13
N VAL A 27 -6.14 -9.14 -1.35
CA VAL A 27 -5.89 -10.00 -2.48
C VAL A 27 -4.70 -10.84 -2.06
N SER A 28 -4.90 -12.14 -1.98
CA SER A 28 -3.82 -13.06 -1.68
C SER A 28 -2.82 -12.93 -2.82
N LEU A 29 -1.70 -12.26 -2.54
CA LEU A 29 -0.62 -12.01 -3.51
C LEU A 29 -0.14 -13.32 -4.17
N THR A 30 -0.36 -14.46 -3.51
CA THR A 30 -0.06 -15.81 -4.00
C THR A 30 -0.92 -16.29 -5.17
N GLN A 31 -2.06 -15.66 -5.45
CA GLN A 31 -2.98 -16.06 -6.53
C GLN A 31 -2.85 -15.20 -7.79
N ILE A 32 -1.99 -14.18 -7.76
CA ILE A 32 -1.84 -13.26 -8.89
C ILE A 32 -0.84 -13.88 -9.88
N PRO A 33 -1.23 -14.09 -11.16
CA PRO A 33 -0.32 -14.60 -12.17
C PRO A 33 0.75 -13.55 -12.52
N VAL A 34 1.99 -14.00 -12.64
CA VAL A 34 3.13 -13.16 -13.02
C VAL A 34 3.40 -13.37 -14.51
N ASN A 35 2.96 -12.42 -15.34
CA ASN A 35 3.04 -12.55 -16.79
C ASN A 35 4.13 -11.67 -17.41
N THR A 36 4.51 -10.59 -16.71
CA THR A 36 5.52 -9.64 -17.17
C THR A 36 6.57 -9.41 -16.09
N GLU A 37 7.75 -8.91 -16.48
CA GLU A 37 8.80 -8.52 -15.53
C GLU A 37 8.31 -7.44 -14.54
N ASN A 38 7.48 -6.51 -15.03
CA ASN A 38 6.85 -5.49 -14.19
C ASN A 38 5.88 -6.10 -13.16
N ASP A 39 5.10 -7.12 -13.55
CA ASP A 39 4.23 -7.83 -12.60
C ASP A 39 5.05 -8.55 -11.53
N ALA A 40 6.16 -9.19 -11.92
CA ALA A 40 7.06 -9.87 -10.99
C ALA A 40 7.65 -8.89 -9.97
N LEU A 41 8.10 -7.73 -10.45
CA LEU A 41 8.64 -6.67 -9.59
C LEU A 41 7.58 -6.12 -8.65
N ASN A 42 6.38 -5.81 -9.16
CA ASN A 42 5.26 -5.34 -8.35
C ASN A 42 4.87 -6.38 -7.28
N MET A 43 4.93 -7.67 -7.62
CA MET A 43 4.69 -8.77 -6.68
C MET A 43 5.72 -8.79 -5.55
N LEU A 44 7.01 -8.69 -5.90
CA LEU A 44 8.12 -8.61 -4.93
C LEU A 44 7.94 -7.44 -3.97
N VAL A 45 7.64 -6.25 -4.50
CA VAL A 45 7.41 -5.05 -3.69
C VAL A 45 6.21 -5.25 -2.75
N ALA A 46 5.13 -5.83 -3.24
CA ALA A 46 3.95 -6.10 -2.42
C ALA A 46 4.25 -7.09 -1.27
N PHE A 47 5.01 -8.16 -1.53
CA PHE A 47 5.41 -9.10 -0.48
C PHE A 47 6.34 -8.47 0.56
N LEU A 48 7.26 -7.60 0.13
CA LEU A 48 8.15 -6.88 1.05
C LEU A 48 7.35 -5.97 2.00
N GLN A 49 6.32 -5.28 1.50
CA GLN A 49 5.43 -4.47 2.34
C GLN A 49 4.64 -5.33 3.34
N VAL A 50 4.19 -6.53 2.94
CA VAL A 50 3.53 -7.47 3.85
C VAL A 50 4.51 -7.97 4.92
N ALA A 51 5.75 -8.28 4.54
CA ALA A 51 6.80 -8.72 5.44
C ALA A 51 7.17 -7.62 6.46
N GLN A 52 7.22 -6.34 6.03
CA GLN A 52 7.40 -5.21 6.93
C GLN A 52 6.30 -5.12 7.99
N LYS A 53 5.03 -5.24 7.59
CA LYS A 53 3.88 -5.24 8.51
C LYS A 53 3.92 -6.41 9.50
N ARG A 54 4.61 -7.50 9.15
CA ARG A 54 4.82 -8.67 10.01
C ARG A 54 6.07 -8.57 10.90
N GLY A 55 6.87 -7.50 10.76
CA GLY A 55 8.10 -7.33 11.51
C GLY A 55 9.21 -8.29 11.08
N ALA A 56 9.23 -8.72 9.81
CA ALA A 56 10.24 -9.66 9.30
C ALA A 56 11.66 -9.07 9.23
N PHE A 57 11.78 -7.74 9.25
CA PHE A 57 13.03 -7.00 9.20
C PHE A 57 12.91 -5.72 10.04
N THR A 58 14.07 -5.18 10.41
CA THR A 58 14.21 -3.95 11.21
C THR A 58 13.89 -2.70 10.40
N LEU A 59 13.71 -1.56 11.09
CA LEU A 59 13.44 -0.28 10.43
C LEU A 59 14.60 0.17 9.52
N GLU A 60 15.84 -0.12 9.91
CA GLU A 60 17.03 0.22 9.12
C GLU A 60 17.06 -0.58 7.81
N GLU A 61 16.76 -1.89 7.87
CA GLU A 61 16.66 -2.75 6.69
C GLU A 61 15.49 -2.34 5.78
N ALA A 62 14.33 -2.01 6.36
CA ALA A 62 13.18 -1.50 5.64
C ALA A 62 13.51 -0.26 4.81
N GLY A 63 14.30 0.67 5.39
CA GLY A 63 14.77 1.86 4.70
C GLY A 63 15.59 1.53 3.44
N LYS A 64 16.51 0.57 3.55
CA LYS A 64 17.34 0.12 2.40
C LYS A 64 16.57 -0.65 1.34
N ILE A 65 15.59 -1.45 1.74
CA ILE A 65 14.68 -2.12 0.80
C ILE A 65 13.90 -1.08 -0.01
N MET A 66 13.31 -0.08 0.65
CA MET A 66 12.52 0.95 -0.03
C MET A 66 13.36 1.87 -0.93
N GLU A 67 14.60 2.16 -0.56
CA GLU A 67 15.57 2.86 -1.41
C GLU A 67 15.81 2.09 -2.72
N SER A 68 16.04 0.78 -2.62
CA SER A 68 16.27 -0.11 -3.76
C SER A 68 15.04 -0.21 -4.66
N VAL A 69 13.87 -0.41 -4.05
CA VAL A 69 12.58 -0.49 -4.74
C VAL A 69 12.26 0.80 -5.52
N ASN A 70 12.63 1.97 -4.98
CA ASN A 70 12.43 3.25 -5.67
C ASN A 70 13.32 3.39 -6.91
N VAL A 71 14.54 2.86 -6.90
CA VAL A 71 15.42 2.84 -8.09
C VAL A 71 14.79 2.01 -9.20
N PHE A 72 14.28 0.82 -8.87
CA PHE A 72 13.61 -0.04 -9.85
C PHE A 72 12.35 0.60 -10.43
N GLN A 73 11.49 1.22 -9.61
CA GLN A 73 10.29 1.90 -10.09
C GLN A 73 10.59 3.12 -10.98
N LYS A 74 11.61 3.92 -10.65
CA LYS A 74 12.04 5.05 -11.48
C LYS A 74 12.51 4.61 -12.87
N ASN A 75 13.14 3.45 -12.97
CA ASN A 75 13.59 2.89 -14.25
C ASN A 75 12.41 2.32 -15.06
N ALA A 76 11.37 1.76 -14.41
CA ALA A 76 10.16 1.33 -15.07
C ALA A 76 9.40 2.50 -15.72
N THR A 77 9.27 3.64 -15.01
CA THR A 77 8.61 4.84 -15.55
C THR A 77 9.40 5.48 -16.71
N GLN A 78 10.73 5.37 -16.71
CA GLN A 78 11.58 5.88 -17.81
C GLN A 78 11.50 5.02 -19.08
N GLN A 79 11.25 3.71 -18.97
CA GLN A 79 11.09 2.83 -20.14
C GLN A 79 9.77 3.07 -20.89
N ALA A 80 8.69 3.43 -20.19
CA ALA A 80 7.42 3.79 -20.83
C ALA A 80 7.51 5.08 -21.66
N ALA A 81 8.43 5.99 -21.34
CA ALA A 81 8.65 7.23 -22.08
C ALA A 81 9.49 7.03 -23.37
N ASN A 82 10.08 5.86 -23.56
CA ASN A 82 11.00 5.58 -24.66
C ASN A 82 10.46 4.56 -25.67
N VAL A 83 9.16 4.25 -25.63
CA VAL A 83 8.48 3.51 -26.68
C VAL A 83 8.26 4.49 -27.84
N PRO A 84 8.90 4.29 -29.01
CA PRO A 84 8.56 5.07 -30.19
C PRO A 84 7.08 4.88 -30.44
N LEU A 85 6.37 5.99 -30.65
CA LEU A 85 5.02 6.00 -31.19
C LEU A 85 4.96 4.94 -32.31
N PRO A 86 4.00 4.00 -32.33
CA PRO A 86 3.81 3.18 -33.51
C PRO A 86 3.59 4.16 -34.66
N THR A 87 4.57 4.29 -35.55
CA THR A 87 4.36 4.89 -36.85
C THR A 87 3.28 4.03 -37.47
N VAL A 88 2.04 4.54 -37.43
CA VAL A 88 1.02 4.09 -38.35
C VAL A 88 1.62 4.34 -39.73
N GLU A 89 2.20 3.29 -40.30
CA GLU A 89 2.51 3.23 -41.72
C GLU A 89 1.15 3.37 -42.40
N GLU A 90 0.84 4.62 -42.74
CA GLU A 90 -0.30 5.01 -43.53
C GLU A 90 -0.10 4.39 -44.91
N GLU A 91 -0.67 3.20 -45.09
CA GLU A 91 -0.76 2.51 -46.36
C GLU A 91 -1.52 3.40 -47.35
N LYS A 92 -0.83 3.89 -48.38
CA LYS A 92 -1.42 4.25 -49.66
C LYS A 92 -0.42 4.15 -50.81
#